data_AF-A0A7S2HYM1-F1
#
_entry.id   AF-A0A7S2HYM1-F1
#
_cell.length_a   1.000
_cell.length_b   1.000
_cell.length_c   1.000
_cell.angle_alpha   90.00
_cell.angle_beta   90.00
_cell.angle_gamma   90.00
#
_symmetry.space_group_name_H-M   'P 1'
#
loop_
_entity.id
_entity.type
_entity.pdbx_description
1 polymer ?
#
loop_
_entity_poly.entity_id
_entity_poly.type
_entity_poly.pdbx_seq_one_letter_code
_entity_poly.pdbx_strand_id
1 'polypeptide(L)'
;MQQSVLTYVGLALLSVHLAITAAALSPHFLVCGIGGCRPRERAAWARAKVRRVQRQVMLWLRGREDEDNLGYQIAKHQMRSLCVQRVRAGFAMLRGAIGMYVVALIFSEFVFRRGLPGVSTVQCTFILSTYPVMLAVQVWPHLVNERTVDGWYILFSIVQIASDSTISNAEEFGMWGRISALSSLIVAFGCSRTSLVVLINLSMAVCRTMLYAKIFPGRMTSVLNPSVNIVMVELVCSFEIIAISHLLHAQTFVRVYRSVVENALRHEIVAMTRLLDLTCDVVVEMDSGLRISRPSPKLAAMLRLGGNLPNANSQLQDFMPLASDRFHFQTLGAGLLQDDAEALPSAMHATLRGPSNS
;
A
#
# COMPACT_ATOMS: atom_id res chain seq x y z
N MET A 1 -40.36 16.41 2.88
CA MET A 1 -39.24 16.44 3.85
C MET A 1 -38.80 15.06 4.34
N GLN A 2 -39.69 14.07 4.56
CA GLN A 2 -39.29 12.69 4.89
C GLN A 2 -38.63 11.93 3.73
N GLN A 3 -39.10 12.11 2.48
CA GLN A 3 -38.50 11.46 1.30
C GLN A 3 -37.07 11.93 1.00
N SER A 4 -36.73 13.19 1.31
CA SER A 4 -35.37 13.70 1.14
C SER A 4 -34.42 13.07 2.15
N VAL A 5 -34.79 12.96 3.42
CA VAL A 5 -33.91 12.35 4.44
C VAL A 5 -33.59 10.89 4.12
N LEU A 6 -34.55 10.12 3.61
CA LEU A 6 -34.35 8.71 3.23
C LEU A 6 -33.49 8.54 1.98
N THR A 7 -33.63 9.43 0.99
CA THR A 7 -32.73 9.46 -0.18
C THR A 7 -31.33 9.94 0.20
N TYR A 8 -31.18 10.86 1.15
CA TYR A 8 -29.89 11.35 1.64
C TYR A 8 -29.15 10.31 2.50
N VAL A 9 -29.85 9.61 3.39
CA VAL A 9 -29.29 8.47 4.15
C VAL A 9 -28.97 7.32 3.20
N GLY A 10 -29.82 7.07 2.21
CA GLY A 10 -29.56 6.11 1.13
C GLY A 10 -28.32 6.46 0.32
N LEU A 11 -28.12 7.72 -0.07
CA LEU A 11 -26.94 8.18 -0.82
C LEU A 11 -25.65 8.16 0.00
N ALA A 12 -25.72 8.50 1.30
CA ALA A 12 -24.59 8.41 2.21
C ALA A 12 -24.22 6.95 2.47
N LEU A 13 -25.19 6.07 2.74
CA LEU A 13 -24.96 4.64 2.87
C LEU A 13 -24.52 4.00 1.56
N LEU A 14 -24.99 4.48 0.39
CA LEU A 14 -24.55 4.00 -0.92
C LEU A 14 -23.15 4.47 -1.25
N SER A 15 -22.76 5.70 -0.91
CA SER A 15 -21.40 6.22 -1.12
C SER A 15 -20.40 5.55 -0.19
N VAL A 16 -20.80 5.29 1.05
CA VAL A 16 -20.08 4.48 2.05
C VAL A 16 -19.99 3.03 1.61
N HIS A 17 -21.11 2.43 1.18
CA HIS A 17 -21.11 1.07 0.67
C HIS A 17 -20.23 1.00 -0.58
N LEU A 18 -20.26 1.97 -1.49
CA LEU A 18 -19.39 2.11 -2.67
C LEU A 18 -17.94 2.41 -2.32
N ALA A 19 -17.61 3.08 -1.21
CA ALA A 19 -16.24 3.32 -0.78
C ALA A 19 -15.65 2.09 -0.08
N ILE A 20 -16.45 1.43 0.78
CA ILE A 20 -16.13 0.14 1.40
C ILE A 20 -16.09 -0.95 0.34
N THR A 21 -17.02 -0.97 -0.61
CA THR A 21 -16.96 -1.86 -1.77
C THR A 21 -15.89 -1.42 -2.75
N ALA A 22 -15.54 -0.17 -3.01
CA ALA A 22 -14.37 0.15 -3.85
C ALA A 22 -13.06 -0.26 -3.17
N ALA A 23 -12.97 -0.13 -1.85
CA ALA A 23 -11.82 -0.56 -1.06
C ALA A 23 -11.79 -2.09 -0.80
N ALA A 24 -12.94 -2.76 -0.84
CA ALA A 24 -13.07 -4.20 -0.56
C ALA A 24 -13.33 -5.06 -1.82
N LEU A 25 -13.90 -4.50 -2.87
CA LEU A 25 -14.03 -5.14 -4.17
C LEU A 25 -12.67 -5.02 -4.82
N SER A 26 -11.94 -6.13 -4.69
CA SER A 26 -11.09 -6.59 -5.76
C SER A 26 -11.75 -6.31 -7.13
N PRO A 27 -10.98 -5.94 -8.18
CA PRO A 27 -11.49 -5.77 -9.55
C PRO A 27 -12.46 -6.87 -10.01
N HIS A 28 -12.44 -8.03 -9.37
CA HIS A 28 -13.37 -9.15 -9.55
C HIS A 28 -14.88 -8.84 -9.47
N PHE A 29 -15.36 -7.90 -8.65
CA PHE A 29 -16.81 -7.59 -8.61
C PHE A 29 -17.26 -6.64 -9.72
N LEU A 30 -16.35 -5.77 -10.19
CA LEU A 30 -16.55 -5.01 -11.42
C LEU A 30 -16.59 -5.95 -12.64
N VAL A 31 -15.86 -7.07 -12.57
CA VAL A 31 -15.84 -8.10 -13.63
C VAL A 31 -17.05 -9.05 -13.57
N CYS A 32 -17.59 -9.39 -12.39
CA CYS A 32 -18.65 -10.40 -12.27
C CYS A 32 -20.10 -9.86 -12.23
N GLY A 33 -20.32 -8.55 -12.03
CA GLY A 33 -21.66 -7.96 -11.95
C GLY A 33 -22.47 -8.41 -10.72
N ILE A 34 -23.33 -7.51 -10.22
CA ILE A 34 -24.12 -7.74 -8.98
C ILE A 34 -25.11 -8.92 -9.12
N GLY A 35 -25.42 -9.36 -10.35
CA GLY A 35 -26.35 -10.46 -10.64
C GLY A 35 -25.74 -11.86 -10.79
N GLY A 36 -24.42 -12.01 -10.98
CA GLY A 36 -23.85 -13.28 -11.47
C GLY A 36 -23.51 -14.34 -10.42
N CYS A 37 -23.10 -13.95 -9.21
CA CYS A 37 -22.60 -14.93 -8.23
C CYS A 37 -23.71 -15.49 -7.35
N ARG A 38 -23.76 -16.84 -7.23
CA ARG A 38 -24.67 -17.55 -6.31
C ARG A 38 -24.40 -17.14 -4.86
N PRO A 39 -25.43 -17.04 -3.99
CA PRO A 39 -25.25 -16.62 -2.58
C PRO A 39 -24.20 -17.43 -1.80
N ARG A 40 -24.05 -18.73 -2.09
CA ARG A 40 -23.04 -19.60 -1.48
C ARG A 40 -21.60 -19.19 -1.83
N GLU A 41 -21.35 -18.75 -3.06
CA GLU A 41 -20.03 -18.28 -3.51
C GLU A 41 -19.67 -16.94 -2.85
N ARG A 42 -20.65 -16.04 -2.72
CA ARG A 42 -20.47 -14.78 -1.98
C ARG A 42 -20.10 -15.04 -0.53
N ALA A 43 -20.79 -15.98 0.13
CA ALA A 43 -20.48 -16.37 1.52
C ALA A 43 -19.12 -17.08 1.65
N ALA A 44 -18.74 -17.93 0.70
CA ALA A 44 -17.42 -18.57 0.68
C ALA A 44 -16.29 -17.55 0.49
N TRP A 45 -16.48 -16.59 -0.43
CA TRP A 45 -15.53 -15.51 -0.66
C TRP A 45 -15.40 -14.56 0.53
N ALA A 46 -16.52 -14.17 1.13
CA ALA A 46 -16.53 -13.37 2.35
C ALA A 46 -15.76 -14.07 3.48
N ARG A 47 -15.99 -15.37 3.70
CA ARG A 47 -15.23 -16.17 4.67
C ARG A 47 -13.75 -16.26 4.34
N ALA A 48 -13.39 -16.48 3.08
CA ALA A 48 -12.00 -16.49 2.64
C ALA A 48 -11.31 -15.14 2.88
N LYS A 49 -12.04 -14.04 2.67
CA LYS A 49 -11.53 -12.70 2.90
C LYS A 49 -11.39 -12.37 4.39
N VAL A 50 -12.38 -12.73 5.22
CA VAL A 50 -12.28 -12.62 6.69
C VAL A 50 -11.08 -13.41 7.19
N ARG A 51 -10.86 -14.64 6.70
CA ARG A 51 -9.67 -15.44 7.07
C ARG A 51 -8.36 -14.78 6.63
N ARG A 52 -8.31 -14.14 5.45
CA ARG A 52 -7.13 -13.37 5.02
C ARG A 52 -6.87 -12.18 5.94
N VAL A 53 -7.90 -11.41 6.29
CA VAL A 53 -7.80 -10.27 7.20
C VAL A 53 -7.37 -10.75 8.59
N GLN A 54 -7.98 -11.81 9.13
CA GLN A 54 -7.58 -12.42 10.39
C GLN A 54 -6.11 -12.87 10.38
N ARG A 55 -5.65 -13.54 9.31
CA ARG A 55 -4.22 -13.89 9.17
C ARG A 55 -3.33 -12.65 9.11
N GLN A 56 -3.73 -11.60 8.41
CA GLN A 56 -2.96 -10.34 8.36
C GLN A 56 -2.89 -9.67 9.74
N VAL A 57 -3.99 -9.65 10.50
CA VAL A 57 -4.03 -9.14 11.87
C VAL A 57 -3.16 -9.99 12.78
N MET A 58 -3.23 -11.32 12.69
CA MET A 58 -2.39 -12.23 13.48
C MET A 58 -0.90 -12.07 13.14
N LEU A 59 -0.55 -11.92 11.87
CA LEU A 59 0.85 -11.63 11.46
C LEU A 59 1.30 -10.26 11.96
N TRP A 60 0.43 -9.26 12.00
CA TRP A 60 0.73 -7.96 12.56
C TRP A 60 0.92 -8.02 14.08
N LEU A 61 0.06 -8.76 14.79
CA LEU A 61 0.18 -8.99 16.23
C LEU A 61 1.45 -9.79 16.56
N ARG A 62 1.78 -10.82 15.77
CA ARG A 62 2.97 -11.66 15.96
C ARG A 62 4.26 -10.93 15.55
N GLY A 63 4.22 -10.05 14.54
CA GLY A 63 5.34 -9.17 14.19
C GLY A 63 5.74 -8.20 15.30
N ARG A 64 4.93 -8.07 16.36
CA ARG A 64 5.28 -7.36 17.59
C ARG A 64 6.23 -8.15 18.49
N GLU A 65 6.26 -9.47 18.39
CA GLU A 65 7.25 -10.35 19.04
C GLU A 65 8.57 -10.34 18.26
N ASP A 66 8.53 -10.07 16.95
CA ASP A 66 9.68 -9.98 16.05
C ASP A 66 10.24 -8.54 15.91
N GLU A 67 10.20 -7.70 16.94
CA GLU A 67 10.78 -6.34 16.84
C GLU A 67 12.28 -6.35 16.50
N ASP A 68 12.97 -7.46 16.78
CA ASP A 68 14.39 -7.70 16.45
C ASP A 68 14.61 -8.11 14.99
N ASN A 69 13.55 -8.44 14.23
CA ASN A 69 13.69 -8.80 12.83
C ASN A 69 14.00 -7.55 11.98
N LEU A 70 15.20 -7.53 11.38
CA LEU A 70 15.66 -6.44 10.51
C LEU A 70 14.67 -6.12 9.38
N GLY A 71 14.04 -7.14 8.78
CA GLY A 71 13.04 -6.95 7.72
C GLY A 71 11.79 -6.21 8.21
N TYR A 72 11.37 -6.47 9.45
CA TYR A 72 10.26 -5.74 10.09
C TYR A 72 10.64 -4.28 10.35
N GLN A 73 11.85 -4.01 10.86
CA GLN A 73 12.32 -2.65 11.10
C GLN A 73 12.42 -1.83 9.81
N ILE A 74 12.95 -2.42 8.73
CA ILE A 74 13.01 -1.78 7.40
C ILE A 74 11.60 -1.48 6.89
N ALA A 75 10.67 -2.44 6.99
CA ALA A 75 9.28 -2.24 6.57
C ALA A 75 8.59 -1.14 7.39
N LYS A 76 8.82 -1.08 8.70
CA LYS A 76 8.31 -0.05 9.60
C LYS A 76 8.83 1.34 9.23
N HIS A 77 10.12 1.46 8.88
CA HIS A 77 10.71 2.72 8.42
C HIS A 77 10.14 3.16 7.06
N GLN A 78 10.06 2.25 6.08
CA GLN A 78 9.44 2.54 4.78
C GLN A 78 7.96 2.95 4.91
N MET A 79 7.22 2.33 5.83
CA MET A 79 5.84 2.69 6.12
C MET A 79 5.71 4.13 6.64
N ARG A 80 6.63 4.59 7.51
CA ARG A 80 6.65 5.99 7.99
C ARG A 80 6.89 6.98 6.87
N SER A 81 7.82 6.68 5.96
CA SER A 81 8.05 7.50 4.76
C SER A 81 6.81 7.58 3.86
N LEU A 82 6.10 6.46 3.66
CA LEU A 82 4.83 6.45 2.92
C LEU A 82 3.73 7.25 3.63
N CYS A 83 3.64 7.22 4.96
CA CYS A 83 2.72 8.06 5.73
C CYS A 83 2.98 9.56 5.48
N VAL A 84 4.24 9.99 5.47
CA VAL A 84 4.61 11.38 5.14
C VAL A 84 4.16 11.76 3.73
N GLN A 85 4.39 10.89 2.74
CA GLN A 85 3.94 11.13 1.36
C GLN A 85 2.41 11.25 1.27
N ARG A 86 1.67 10.40 1.99
CA ARG A 86 0.20 10.43 2.07
C ARG A 86 -0.32 11.71 2.70
N VAL A 87 0.28 12.19 3.80
CA VAL A 87 -0.11 13.47 4.40
C VAL A 87 0.09 14.62 3.41
N ARG A 88 1.23 14.67 2.72
CA ARG A 88 1.52 15.72 1.74
C ARG A 88 0.51 15.69 0.58
N ALA A 89 0.22 14.51 0.04
CA ALA A 89 -0.81 14.34 -0.99
C ALA A 89 -2.20 14.73 -0.47
N GLY A 90 -2.55 14.33 0.75
CA GLY A 90 -3.81 14.67 1.40
C GLY A 90 -3.99 16.18 1.59
N PHE A 91 -2.96 16.89 2.05
CA PHE A 91 -3.00 18.35 2.14
C PHE A 91 -3.09 19.03 0.78
N ALA A 92 -2.43 18.50 -0.25
CA ALA A 92 -2.61 19.01 -1.60
C ALA A 92 -4.06 18.83 -2.11
N MET A 93 -4.67 17.67 -1.85
CA MET A 93 -6.08 17.40 -2.19
C MET A 93 -7.03 18.32 -1.42
N LEU A 94 -6.81 18.48 -0.11
CA LEU A 94 -7.65 19.30 0.75
C LEU A 94 -7.54 20.78 0.38
N ARG A 95 -6.34 21.27 0.06
CA ARG A 95 -6.14 22.61 -0.50
C ARG A 95 -6.90 22.80 -1.80
N GLY A 96 -6.82 21.83 -2.72
CA GLY A 96 -7.58 21.85 -3.97
C GLY A 96 -9.08 21.93 -3.73
N ALA A 97 -9.60 21.11 -2.80
CA ALA A 97 -11.02 21.11 -2.43
C ALA A 97 -11.46 22.45 -1.81
N ILE A 98 -10.68 23.01 -0.90
CA ILE A 98 -10.94 24.33 -0.30
C ILE A 98 -10.90 25.43 -1.35
N GLY A 99 -9.91 25.41 -2.24
CA GLY A 99 -9.80 26.37 -3.35
C GLY A 99 -11.01 26.32 -4.27
N MET A 100 -11.44 25.12 -4.67
CA MET A 100 -12.65 24.93 -5.48
C MET A 100 -13.91 25.40 -4.76
N TYR A 101 -14.02 25.16 -3.46
CA TYR A 101 -15.13 25.64 -2.64
C TYR A 101 -15.19 27.17 -2.60
N VAL A 102 -14.06 27.83 -2.35
CA VAL A 102 -13.97 29.32 -2.34
C VAL A 102 -14.32 29.89 -3.72
N VAL A 103 -13.82 29.31 -4.80
CA VAL A 103 -14.16 29.74 -6.17
C VAL A 103 -15.65 29.57 -6.45
N ALA A 104 -16.25 28.45 -6.04
CA ALA A 104 -17.68 28.21 -6.19
C ALA A 104 -18.52 29.23 -5.40
N LEU A 105 -18.10 29.60 -4.19
CA LEU A 105 -18.76 30.65 -3.39
C LEU A 105 -18.69 32.01 -4.09
N ILE A 106 -17.50 32.44 -4.55
CA ILE A 106 -17.33 33.71 -5.26
C ILE A 106 -18.15 33.74 -6.56
N PHE A 107 -18.15 32.64 -7.32
CA PHE A 107 -18.93 32.51 -8.53
C PHE A 107 -20.43 32.58 -8.24
N SER A 108 -20.89 31.92 -7.18
CA SER A 108 -22.31 31.95 -6.79
C SER A 108 -22.78 33.36 -6.42
N GLU A 109 -21.94 34.12 -5.73
CA GLU A 109 -22.21 35.52 -5.37
C GLU A 109 -22.30 36.40 -6.62
N PHE A 110 -21.32 36.27 -7.51
CA PHE A 110 -21.22 37.09 -8.72
C PHE A 110 -22.36 36.82 -9.71
N VAL A 111 -22.70 35.55 -9.92
CA VAL A 111 -23.68 35.13 -10.94
C VAL A 111 -25.11 35.28 -10.46
N PHE A 112 -25.41 34.84 -9.23
CA PHE A 112 -26.80 34.80 -8.79
C PHE A 112 -27.26 36.11 -8.12
N ARG A 113 -26.34 37.01 -7.74
CA ARG A 113 -26.63 38.23 -6.93
C ARG A 113 -27.54 37.97 -5.72
N ARG A 114 -27.63 36.72 -5.29
CA ARG A 114 -28.28 36.31 -4.07
C ARG A 114 -27.16 36.39 -3.05
N GLY A 115 -27.16 37.46 -2.26
CA GLY A 115 -26.09 37.72 -1.28
C GLY A 115 -25.69 36.44 -0.55
N LEU A 116 -24.39 36.33 -0.26
CA LEU A 116 -23.70 35.12 0.17
C LEU A 116 -24.62 34.22 1.01
N PRO A 117 -25.00 33.03 0.53
CA PRO A 117 -25.89 32.16 1.26
C PRO A 117 -25.23 31.78 2.60
N GLY A 118 -25.64 32.46 3.67
CA GLY A 118 -25.36 32.17 5.07
C GLY A 118 -23.99 31.55 5.37
N VAL A 119 -22.89 32.05 4.79
CA VAL A 119 -21.57 31.48 5.09
C VAL A 119 -21.29 31.78 6.56
N SER A 120 -21.32 30.73 7.38
CA SER A 120 -21.14 30.90 8.82
C SER A 120 -19.72 31.40 9.10
N THR A 121 -19.59 32.30 10.08
CA THR A 121 -18.28 32.82 10.52
C THR A 121 -17.30 31.67 10.81
N VAL A 122 -17.82 30.55 11.32
CA VAL A 122 -17.12 29.29 11.55
C VAL A 122 -16.41 28.76 10.31
N GLN A 123 -17.12 28.64 9.19
CA GLN A 123 -16.56 28.14 7.93
C GLN A 123 -15.44 29.06 7.42
N CYS A 124 -15.67 30.38 7.49
CA CYS A 124 -14.66 31.37 7.13
C CYS A 124 -13.42 31.23 8.02
N THR A 125 -13.57 31.16 9.33
CA THR A 125 -12.44 31.01 10.27
C THR A 125 -11.66 29.72 10.03
N PHE A 126 -12.34 28.59 9.78
CA PHE A 126 -11.66 27.34 9.45
C PHE A 126 -10.90 27.44 8.12
N ILE A 127 -11.52 27.97 7.07
CA ILE A 127 -10.87 28.10 5.75
C ILE A 127 -9.65 29.03 5.87
N LEU A 128 -9.81 30.17 6.52
CA LEU A 128 -8.74 31.16 6.70
C LEU A 128 -7.60 30.64 7.59
N SER A 129 -7.87 29.75 8.54
CA SER A 129 -6.82 29.16 9.40
C SER A 129 -6.15 27.96 8.76
N THR A 130 -6.89 27.09 8.07
CA THR A 130 -6.36 25.84 7.51
C THR A 130 -5.69 26.00 6.14
N TYR A 131 -6.14 26.95 5.32
CA TYR A 131 -5.56 27.18 3.99
C TYR A 131 -4.11 27.67 4.03
N PRO A 132 -3.72 28.66 4.87
CA PRO A 132 -2.32 29.07 5.00
C PRO A 132 -1.43 27.95 5.52
N VAL A 133 -1.95 27.09 6.42
CA VAL A 133 -1.23 25.93 6.92
C VAL A 133 -0.94 24.94 5.79
N MET A 134 -1.92 24.65 4.93
CA MET A 134 -1.71 23.77 3.77
C MET A 134 -0.74 24.37 2.75
N LEU A 135 -0.79 25.68 2.53
CA LEU A 135 0.18 26.39 1.70
C LEU A 135 1.59 26.33 2.29
N ALA A 136 1.72 26.54 3.60
CA ALA A 136 3.00 26.45 4.30
C ALA A 136 3.61 25.06 4.16
N VAL A 137 2.83 23.99 4.30
CA VAL A 137 3.31 22.61 4.09
C VAL A 137 3.74 22.37 2.63
N GLN A 138 3.05 22.97 1.66
CA GLN A 138 3.42 22.85 0.25
C GLN A 138 4.73 23.57 -0.07
N VAL A 139 4.91 24.80 0.43
CA VAL A 139 6.12 25.60 0.23
C VAL A 139 7.30 25.00 1.00
N TRP A 140 7.05 24.47 2.19
CA TRP A 140 8.05 23.90 3.08
C TRP A 140 7.74 22.44 3.39
N PRO A 141 8.02 21.51 2.45
CA PRO A 141 7.69 20.09 2.63
C PRO A 141 8.39 19.45 3.83
N HIS A 142 9.51 20.03 4.31
CA HIS A 142 10.24 19.59 5.49
C HIS A 142 9.47 19.78 6.80
N LEU A 143 8.43 20.63 6.82
CA LEU A 143 7.52 20.77 7.96
C LEU A 143 6.79 19.46 8.26
N VAL A 144 6.51 18.65 7.24
CA VAL A 144 5.98 17.29 7.39
C VAL A 144 7.11 16.30 7.20
N ASN A 145 7.58 15.75 8.31
CA ASN A 145 8.60 14.71 8.38
C ASN A 145 8.09 13.56 9.26
N GLU A 146 8.87 12.47 9.36
CA GLU A 146 8.48 11.28 10.13
C GLU A 146 8.20 11.57 11.62
N ARG A 147 8.80 12.62 12.18
CA ARG A 147 8.63 13.00 13.59
C ARG A 147 7.43 13.92 13.81
N THR A 148 7.13 14.79 12.84
CA THR A 148 6.08 15.81 12.96
C THR A 148 4.73 15.36 12.40
N VAL A 149 4.69 14.28 11.61
CA VAL A 149 3.47 13.81 10.93
C VAL A 149 2.29 13.56 11.89
N ASP A 150 2.55 12.92 13.04
CA ASP A 150 1.52 12.67 14.06
C ASP A 150 1.07 13.98 14.73
N GLY A 151 2.00 14.93 14.92
CA GLY A 151 1.70 16.26 15.47
C GLY A 151 0.79 17.08 14.56
N TRP A 152 0.98 17.01 13.25
CA TRP A 152 0.09 17.65 12.27
C TRP A 152 -1.34 17.10 12.32
N TYR A 153 -1.49 15.79 12.51
CA TYR A 153 -2.81 15.18 12.69
C TYR A 153 -3.49 15.69 13.96
N ILE A 154 -2.78 15.70 15.09
CA ILE A 154 -3.29 16.24 16.36
C ILE A 154 -3.69 17.71 16.22
N LEU A 155 -2.81 18.54 15.65
CA LEU A 155 -3.06 19.97 15.46
C LEU A 155 -4.31 20.20 14.60
N PHE A 156 -4.43 19.48 13.48
CA PHE A 156 -5.59 19.60 12.60
C PHE A 156 -6.89 19.20 13.30
N SER A 157 -6.86 18.13 14.12
CA SER A 157 -8.02 17.71 14.90
C SER A 157 -8.38 18.67 16.03
N ILE A 158 -7.41 19.34 16.65
CA ILE A 158 -7.69 20.43 17.61
C ILE A 158 -8.41 21.57 16.90
N VAL A 159 -7.94 21.99 15.72
CA VAL A 159 -8.60 23.03 14.91
C VAL A 159 -10.02 22.61 14.52
N GLN A 160 -10.23 21.35 14.15
CA GLN A 160 -11.56 20.82 13.86
C GLN A 160 -12.47 20.87 15.10
N ILE A 161 -12.02 20.38 16.26
CA ILE A 161 -12.81 20.41 17.51
C ILE A 161 -13.16 21.85 17.90
N ALA A 162 -12.20 22.78 17.77
CA ALA A 162 -12.44 24.20 18.01
C ALA A 162 -13.49 24.77 17.05
N SER A 163 -13.43 24.43 15.75
CA SER A 163 -14.46 24.84 14.79
C SER A 163 -15.84 24.23 15.09
N ASP A 164 -15.90 22.95 15.48
CA ASP A 164 -17.17 22.29 15.84
C ASP A 164 -17.85 23.01 17.02
N SER A 165 -17.07 23.55 17.97
CA SER A 165 -17.61 24.25 19.16
C SER A 165 -18.40 25.54 18.85
N THR A 166 -18.13 26.13 17.68
CA THR A 166 -18.73 27.39 17.25
C THR A 166 -20.04 27.23 16.47
N ILE A 167 -20.43 25.98 16.18
CA ILE A 167 -21.68 25.67 15.48
C ILE A 167 -22.88 25.99 16.39
N SER A 168 -23.82 26.75 15.86
CA SER A 168 -25.06 27.15 16.57
C SER A 168 -26.31 26.54 15.97
N ASN A 169 -26.29 26.16 14.68
CA ASN A 169 -27.47 25.78 13.92
C ASN A 169 -27.42 24.32 13.45
N ALA A 170 -28.60 23.70 13.27
CA ALA A 170 -28.74 22.31 12.84
C ALA A 170 -28.25 22.05 11.40
N GLU A 171 -28.50 22.99 10.48
CA GLU A 171 -28.06 22.88 9.09
C GLU A 171 -26.55 22.97 8.97
N GLU A 172 -25.94 23.91 9.71
CA GLU A 172 -24.48 24.03 9.83
C GLU A 172 -23.87 22.77 10.40
N PHE A 173 -24.46 22.19 11.46
CA PHE A 173 -23.99 20.94 12.05
C PHE A 173 -23.93 19.79 11.04
N GLY A 174 -24.99 19.60 10.25
CA GLY A 174 -25.04 18.51 9.26
C GLY A 174 -24.10 18.70 8.07
N MET A 175 -23.92 19.94 7.58
CA MET A 175 -22.98 20.22 6.49
C MET A 175 -21.53 20.15 6.98
N TRP A 176 -21.25 20.77 8.11
CA TRP A 176 -19.91 20.85 8.70
C TRP A 176 -19.41 19.48 9.16
N GLY A 177 -20.28 18.66 9.79
CA GLY A 177 -19.95 17.30 10.19
C GLY A 177 -19.39 16.46 9.03
N ARG A 178 -19.96 16.61 7.82
CA ARG A 178 -19.49 15.93 6.59
C ARG A 178 -18.14 16.44 6.11
N ILE A 179 -17.94 17.77 6.06
CA ILE A 179 -16.66 18.38 5.66
C ILE A 179 -15.56 17.96 6.65
N SER A 180 -15.89 17.99 7.93
CA SER A 180 -15.00 17.58 9.02
C SER A 180 -14.70 16.08 8.96
N ALA A 181 -15.66 15.21 8.66
CA ALA A 181 -15.45 13.78 8.46
C ALA A 181 -14.54 13.48 7.25
N LEU A 182 -14.78 14.13 6.11
CA LEU A 182 -13.94 13.96 4.91
C LEU A 182 -12.50 14.42 5.14
N SER A 183 -12.32 15.61 5.75
CA SER A 183 -10.99 16.10 6.09
C SER A 183 -10.29 15.22 7.12
N SER A 184 -11.02 14.72 8.12
CA SER A 184 -10.51 13.75 9.10
C SER A 184 -10.07 12.45 8.45
N LEU A 185 -10.83 11.93 7.48
CA LEU A 185 -10.47 10.73 6.73
C LEU A 185 -9.14 10.93 5.97
N ILE A 186 -8.98 12.07 5.30
CA ILE A 186 -7.77 12.41 4.55
C ILE A 186 -6.55 12.43 5.49
N VAL A 187 -6.65 13.11 6.63
CA VAL A 187 -5.50 13.22 7.55
C VAL A 187 -5.26 11.91 8.31
N ALA A 188 -6.31 11.15 8.63
CA ALA A 188 -6.21 9.84 9.28
C ALA A 188 -5.43 8.81 8.45
N PHE A 189 -5.43 8.90 7.12
CA PHE A 189 -4.62 8.03 6.25
C PHE A 189 -3.12 8.29 6.32
N GLY A 190 -2.74 9.49 6.77
CA GLY A 190 -1.36 9.90 6.92
C GLY A 190 -0.79 9.70 8.32
N CYS A 191 -1.63 9.40 9.32
CA CYS A 191 -1.17 9.15 10.68
C CYS A 191 -0.42 7.81 10.77
N SER A 192 0.74 7.82 11.43
CA SER A 192 1.57 6.62 11.56
C SER A 192 1.06 5.68 12.68
N ARG A 193 0.38 6.24 13.69
CA ARG A 193 -0.12 5.52 14.86
C ARG A 193 -1.63 5.36 14.78
N THR A 194 -2.08 4.13 14.53
CA THR A 194 -3.51 3.81 14.49
C THR A 194 -4.22 4.07 15.82
N SER A 195 -3.53 3.93 16.96
CA SER A 195 -4.08 4.28 18.28
C SER A 195 -4.44 5.76 18.41
N LEU A 196 -3.66 6.66 17.80
CA LEU A 196 -4.00 8.09 17.77
C LEU A 196 -5.25 8.34 16.92
N VAL A 197 -5.40 7.65 15.79
CA VAL A 197 -6.60 7.74 14.94
C VAL A 197 -7.84 7.33 15.72
N VAL A 198 -7.78 6.23 16.48
CA VAL A 198 -8.89 5.78 17.33
C VAL A 198 -9.22 6.83 18.38
N LEU A 199 -8.22 7.26 19.16
CA LEU A 199 -8.41 8.20 20.27
C LEU A 199 -9.04 9.52 19.79
N ILE A 200 -8.52 10.08 18.70
CA ILE A 200 -8.95 11.38 18.16
C ILE A 200 -10.34 11.29 17.51
N ASN A 201 -10.65 10.23 16.76
CA ASN A 201 -11.98 10.10 16.18
C ASN A 201 -13.05 9.84 17.25
N LEU A 202 -12.71 9.07 18.31
CA LEU A 202 -13.61 8.91 19.46
C LEU A 202 -13.80 10.21 20.23
N SER A 203 -12.75 11.01 20.43
CA SER A 203 -12.88 12.30 21.11
C SER A 203 -13.71 13.29 20.30
N MET A 204 -13.55 13.33 18.97
CA MET A 204 -14.42 14.12 18.08
C MET A 204 -15.87 13.64 18.13
N ALA A 205 -16.11 12.32 18.10
CA ALA A 205 -17.45 11.75 18.22
C ALA A 205 -18.12 12.18 19.54
N VAL A 206 -17.41 12.09 20.66
CA VAL A 206 -17.91 12.57 21.97
C VAL A 206 -18.20 14.07 21.92
N CYS A 207 -17.29 14.89 21.39
CA CYS A 207 -17.50 16.33 21.27
C CYS A 207 -18.77 16.66 20.44
N ARG A 208 -18.98 15.98 19.32
CA ARG A 208 -20.19 16.14 18.48
C ARG A 208 -21.46 15.70 19.20
N THR A 209 -21.42 14.62 19.98
CA THR A 209 -22.58 14.21 20.80
C THR A 209 -22.92 15.23 21.89
N MET A 210 -21.91 15.90 22.48
CA MET A 210 -22.15 16.99 23.43
C MET A 210 -22.75 18.22 22.74
N LEU A 211 -22.23 18.59 21.55
CA LEU A 211 -22.78 19.68 20.74
C LEU A 211 -24.21 19.41 20.28
N TYR A 212 -24.54 18.16 19.99
CA TYR A 212 -25.90 17.76 19.65
C TYR A 212 -26.89 18.09 20.77
N ALA A 213 -26.54 17.79 22.03
CA ALA A 213 -27.38 18.12 23.17
C ALA A 213 -27.62 19.64 23.30
N LYS A 214 -26.61 20.45 22.93
CA LYS A 214 -26.71 21.93 22.90
C LYS A 214 -27.59 22.44 21.77
N ILE A 215 -27.48 21.88 20.56
CA ILE A 215 -28.18 22.35 19.36
C ILE A 215 -29.65 21.90 19.34
N PHE A 216 -29.97 20.76 19.96
CA PHE A 216 -31.33 20.19 19.96
C PHE A 216 -31.91 19.98 21.38
N PRO A 217 -32.10 21.05 22.18
CA PRO A 217 -32.68 20.93 23.51
C PRO A 217 -34.14 20.41 23.42
N GLY A 218 -34.45 19.34 24.17
CA GLY A 218 -35.83 18.89 24.41
C GLY A 218 -36.48 17.98 23.35
N ARG A 219 -35.72 17.43 22.38
CA ARG A 219 -36.30 16.64 21.26
C ARG A 219 -36.08 15.11 21.31
N MET A 220 -35.63 14.54 22.43
CA MET A 220 -35.24 13.11 22.50
C MET A 220 -36.39 12.09 22.70
N THR A 221 -37.65 12.41 22.41
CA THR A 221 -38.76 11.50 22.75
C THR A 221 -39.00 10.35 21.76
N SER A 222 -38.36 10.33 20.57
CA SER A 222 -38.55 9.28 19.57
C SER A 222 -37.29 8.95 18.77
N VAL A 223 -37.06 7.65 18.56
CA VAL A 223 -35.97 7.11 17.71
C VAL A 223 -36.13 7.51 16.24
N LEU A 224 -37.35 7.85 15.81
CA LEU A 224 -37.63 8.35 14.45
C LEU A 224 -37.34 9.84 14.28
N ASN A 225 -36.78 10.51 15.29
CA ASN A 225 -36.47 11.92 15.19
C ASN A 225 -35.30 12.14 14.21
N PRO A 226 -35.45 13.01 13.19
CA PRO A 226 -34.37 13.31 12.24
C PRO A 226 -33.07 13.77 12.92
N SER A 227 -33.16 14.40 14.08
CA SER A 227 -32.00 14.81 14.88
C SER A 227 -31.18 13.61 15.38
N VAL A 228 -31.82 12.53 15.83
CA VAL A 228 -31.15 11.29 16.27
C VAL A 228 -30.43 10.61 15.11
N ASN A 229 -31.06 10.62 13.93
CA ASN A 229 -30.45 10.06 12.71
C ASN A 229 -29.14 10.79 12.33
N ILE A 230 -29.08 12.11 12.49
CA ILE A 230 -27.86 12.88 12.19
C ILE A 230 -26.71 12.44 13.11
N VAL A 231 -26.95 12.30 14.41
CA VAL A 231 -25.92 11.84 15.36
C VAL A 231 -25.47 10.43 15.04
N MET A 232 -26.41 9.53 14.76
CA MET A 232 -26.08 8.15 14.41
C MET A 232 -25.22 8.08 13.15
N VAL A 233 -25.52 8.90 12.14
CA VAL A 233 -24.69 9.01 10.92
C VAL A 233 -23.28 9.49 11.27
N GLU A 234 -23.13 10.52 12.11
CA GLU A 234 -21.82 11.02 12.52
C GLU A 234 -21.00 9.96 13.30
N LEU A 235 -21.64 9.23 14.23
CA LEU A 235 -21.00 8.14 14.96
C LEU A 235 -20.55 7.02 14.01
N VAL A 236 -21.42 6.62 13.09
CA VAL A 236 -21.11 5.62 12.06
C VAL A 236 -19.93 6.09 11.20
N CYS A 237 -19.93 7.35 10.75
CA CYS A 237 -18.81 7.92 10.00
C CYS A 237 -17.49 7.89 10.80
N SER A 238 -17.51 8.22 12.11
CA SER A 238 -16.31 8.12 12.96
C SER A 238 -15.79 6.69 13.06
N PHE A 239 -16.66 5.70 13.25
CA PHE A 239 -16.27 4.29 13.28
C PHE A 239 -15.75 3.81 11.92
N GLU A 240 -16.34 4.27 10.82
CA GLU A 240 -15.87 3.97 9.47
C GLU A 240 -14.49 4.54 9.19
N ILE A 241 -14.22 5.79 9.58
CA ILE A 241 -12.88 6.40 9.44
C ILE A 241 -11.85 5.55 10.19
N ILE A 242 -12.15 5.13 11.42
CA ILE A 242 -11.30 4.25 12.21
C ILE A 242 -11.07 2.92 11.48
N ALA A 243 -12.14 2.25 11.03
CA ALA A 243 -12.08 0.95 10.39
C ALA A 243 -11.29 0.99 9.06
N ILE A 244 -11.55 1.99 8.21
CA ILE A 244 -10.89 2.17 6.93
C ILE A 244 -9.41 2.52 7.14
N SER A 245 -9.09 3.43 8.07
CA SER A 245 -7.70 3.78 8.38
C SER A 245 -6.91 2.56 8.88
N HIS A 246 -7.48 1.78 9.81
CA HIS A 246 -6.87 0.53 10.26
C HIS A 246 -6.65 -0.48 9.13
N LEU A 247 -7.67 -0.69 8.28
CA LEU A 247 -7.59 -1.63 7.17
C LEU A 247 -6.52 -1.20 6.15
N LEU A 248 -6.49 0.07 5.76
CA LEU A 248 -5.50 0.59 4.82
C LEU A 248 -4.09 0.53 5.41
N HIS A 249 -3.92 0.86 6.69
CA HIS A 249 -2.63 0.77 7.37
C HIS A 249 -2.12 -0.67 7.38
N ALA A 250 -2.97 -1.63 7.78
CA ALA A 250 -2.63 -3.05 7.79
C ALA A 250 -2.30 -3.58 6.38
N GLN A 251 -3.12 -3.24 5.37
CA GLN A 251 -2.88 -3.67 3.99
C GLN A 251 -1.58 -3.08 3.42
N THR A 252 -1.30 -1.81 3.69
CA THR A 252 -0.08 -1.16 3.23
C THR A 252 1.13 -1.80 3.90
N PHE A 253 1.08 -2.02 5.21
CA PHE A 253 2.15 -2.64 5.95
C PHE A 253 2.48 -4.03 5.39
N VAL A 254 1.46 -4.89 5.16
CA VAL A 254 1.67 -6.23 4.58
C VAL A 254 2.29 -6.16 3.17
N ARG A 255 1.89 -5.19 2.33
CA ARG A 255 2.48 -5.01 1.00
C ARG A 255 3.95 -4.59 1.08
N VAL A 256 4.26 -3.62 1.94
CA VAL A 256 5.63 -3.14 2.16
C VAL A 256 6.49 -4.26 2.73
N TYR A 257 6.02 -4.96 3.76
CA TYR A 257 6.74 -6.07 4.37
C TYR A 257 7.04 -7.19 3.38
N ARG A 258 6.06 -7.60 2.56
CA ARG A 258 6.30 -8.59 1.49
C ARG A 258 7.33 -8.13 0.48
N SER A 259 7.26 -6.88 0.04
CA SER A 259 8.25 -6.30 -0.88
C SER A 259 9.67 -6.35 -0.28
N VAL A 260 9.81 -6.00 1.00
CA VAL A 260 11.11 -6.07 1.71
C VAL A 260 11.62 -7.50 1.78
N VAL A 261 10.77 -8.46 2.17
CA VAL A 261 11.16 -9.88 2.26
C VAL A 261 11.50 -10.47 0.89
N GLU A 262 10.69 -10.17 -0.14
CA GLU A 262 10.95 -10.62 -1.51
C GLU A 262 12.28 -10.06 -2.04
N ASN A 263 12.58 -8.79 -1.77
CA ASN A 263 13.85 -8.18 -2.16
C ASN A 263 15.03 -8.79 -1.39
N ALA A 264 14.88 -9.03 -0.08
CA ALA A 264 15.90 -9.70 0.72
C ALA A 264 16.20 -11.11 0.19
N LEU A 265 15.16 -11.92 -0.06
CA LEU A 265 15.31 -13.25 -0.65
C LEU A 265 15.94 -13.22 -2.04
N ARG A 266 15.59 -12.22 -2.87
CA ARG A 266 16.25 -12.04 -4.18
C ARG A 266 17.73 -11.76 -4.02
N HIS A 267 18.12 -10.91 -3.07
CA HIS A 267 19.54 -10.63 -2.80
C HIS A 267 20.28 -11.85 -2.26
N GLU A 268 19.65 -12.65 -1.38
CA GLU A 268 20.21 -13.90 -0.88
C GLU A 268 20.38 -14.94 -1.98
N ILE A 269 19.39 -15.12 -2.85
CA ILE A 269 19.49 -16.03 -4.00
C ILE A 269 20.61 -15.58 -4.94
N VAL A 270 20.71 -14.28 -5.24
CA VAL A 270 21.80 -13.76 -6.08
C VAL A 270 23.17 -13.98 -5.42
N ALA A 271 23.28 -13.77 -4.12
CA ALA A 271 24.51 -14.02 -3.37
C ALA A 271 24.87 -15.52 -3.32
N MET A 272 23.88 -16.39 -3.11
CA MET A 272 24.05 -17.85 -3.09
C MET A 272 24.44 -18.37 -4.48
N THR A 273 23.83 -17.88 -5.55
CA THR A 273 24.23 -18.21 -6.93
C THR A 273 25.65 -17.75 -7.20
N ARG A 274 26.04 -16.54 -6.77
CA ARG A 274 27.43 -16.07 -6.88
C ARG A 274 28.41 -16.90 -6.06
N LEU A 275 28.02 -17.33 -4.86
CA LEU A 275 28.84 -18.19 -4.02
C LEU A 275 29.00 -19.57 -4.66
N LEU A 276 27.91 -20.18 -5.13
CA LEU A 276 27.94 -21.41 -5.92
C LEU A 276 28.79 -21.26 -7.19
N ASP A 277 28.73 -20.11 -7.85
CA ASP A 277 29.58 -19.77 -8.99
C ASP A 277 31.07 -19.77 -8.60
N LEU A 278 31.40 -19.23 -7.43
CA LEU A 278 32.76 -19.17 -6.90
C LEU A 278 33.28 -20.49 -6.32
N THR A 279 32.42 -21.34 -5.74
CA THR A 279 32.86 -22.49 -4.94
C THR A 279 32.77 -23.86 -5.63
N CYS A 280 31.95 -24.02 -6.67
CA CYS A 280 31.77 -25.34 -7.30
C CYS A 280 32.56 -25.46 -8.61
N ASP A 281 33.35 -26.51 -8.79
CA ASP A 281 33.88 -26.85 -10.11
C ASP A 281 32.75 -27.28 -11.06
N VAL A 282 32.82 -26.88 -12.32
CA VAL A 282 31.78 -27.19 -13.31
C VAL A 282 32.02 -28.61 -13.83
N VAL A 283 31.30 -29.59 -13.29
CA VAL A 283 31.29 -30.96 -13.82
C VAL A 283 30.29 -31.04 -14.99
N VAL A 284 30.75 -31.51 -16.13
CA VAL A 284 29.95 -31.67 -17.36
C VAL A 284 30.05 -33.12 -17.79
N GLU A 285 28.91 -33.80 -17.89
CA GLU A 285 28.87 -35.14 -18.47
C GLU A 285 29.01 -35.01 -20.00
N MET A 286 30.02 -35.69 -20.52
CA MET A 286 30.32 -35.73 -21.95
C MET A 286 30.12 -37.16 -22.47
N ASP A 287 29.58 -37.27 -23.68
CA ASP A 287 29.53 -38.53 -24.42
C ASP A 287 30.94 -38.88 -24.97
N SER A 288 31.13 -40.11 -25.43
CA SER A 288 32.29 -40.64 -26.15
C SER A 288 32.80 -39.71 -27.27
N GLY A 289 31.90 -38.95 -27.91
CA GLY A 289 32.24 -37.92 -28.91
C GLY A 289 32.58 -36.53 -28.34
N LEU A 290 32.86 -36.40 -27.04
CA LEU A 290 33.09 -35.14 -26.32
C LEU A 290 31.94 -34.11 -26.46
N ARG A 291 30.73 -34.62 -26.68
CA ARG A 291 29.50 -33.82 -26.77
C ARG A 291 28.85 -33.74 -25.41
N ILE A 292 28.27 -32.59 -25.11
CA ILE A 292 27.57 -32.38 -23.84
C ILE A 292 26.30 -33.23 -23.84
N SER A 293 26.29 -34.32 -23.07
CA SER A 293 25.14 -35.24 -22.95
C SER A 293 24.08 -34.66 -22.02
N ARG A 294 24.52 -34.09 -20.90
CA ARG A 294 23.68 -33.38 -19.93
C ARG A 294 24.30 -32.03 -19.58
N PRO A 295 23.75 -30.91 -20.07
CA PRO A 295 24.31 -29.60 -19.78
C PRO A 295 24.19 -29.31 -18.29
N SER A 296 25.32 -29.05 -17.64
CA SER A 296 25.31 -28.52 -16.28
C SER A 296 24.61 -27.16 -16.32
N PRO A 297 23.59 -26.90 -15.47
CA PRO A 297 22.92 -25.61 -15.42
C PRO A 297 23.91 -24.47 -15.12
N LYS A 298 25.05 -24.77 -14.48
CA LYS A 298 26.14 -23.83 -14.23
C LYS A 298 26.96 -23.51 -15.49
N LEU A 299 27.32 -24.52 -16.29
CA LEU A 299 27.94 -24.29 -17.60
C LEU A 299 27.02 -23.45 -18.50
N ALA A 300 25.71 -23.75 -18.49
CA ALA A 300 24.73 -22.99 -19.25
C ALA A 300 24.59 -21.54 -18.78
N ALA A 301 24.70 -21.27 -17.48
CA ALA A 301 24.72 -19.92 -16.93
C ALA A 301 26.01 -19.16 -17.31
N MET A 302 27.17 -19.81 -17.25
CA MET A 302 28.46 -19.22 -17.64
C MET A 302 28.51 -18.89 -19.14
N LEU A 303 28.06 -19.81 -20.00
CA LEU A 303 28.04 -19.59 -21.45
C LEU A 303 27.00 -18.54 -21.88
N ARG A 304 25.89 -18.41 -21.14
CA ARG A 304 24.88 -17.35 -21.35
C ARG A 304 25.42 -15.94 -21.23
N LEU A 305 26.40 -15.70 -20.35
CA LEU A 305 27.05 -14.39 -20.20
C LEU A 305 27.84 -13.99 -21.47
N GLY A 306 28.26 -14.97 -22.28
CA GLY A 306 28.94 -14.77 -23.57
C GLY A 306 28.02 -14.76 -24.79
N GLY A 307 26.69 -14.81 -24.61
CA GLY A 307 25.71 -14.74 -25.71
C GLY A 307 25.37 -16.07 -26.40
N ASN A 308 26.02 -17.17 -26.04
CA ASN A 308 25.79 -18.49 -26.66
C ASN A 308 25.11 -19.44 -25.67
N LEU A 309 23.92 -19.95 -26.03
CA LEU A 309 23.26 -21.01 -25.27
C LEU A 309 23.79 -22.38 -25.72
N PRO A 310 24.32 -23.22 -24.81
CA PRO A 310 24.69 -24.58 -25.17
C PRO A 310 23.41 -25.38 -25.49
N ASN A 311 23.30 -25.83 -26.74
CA ASN A 311 22.28 -26.80 -27.12
C ASN A 311 22.74 -28.20 -26.71
N ALA A 312 21.80 -29.10 -26.36
CA ALA A 312 22.14 -30.51 -26.21
C ALA A 312 22.84 -31.00 -27.49
N ASN A 313 23.94 -31.74 -27.36
CA ASN A 313 24.82 -32.23 -28.43
C ASN A 313 25.83 -31.25 -29.04
N SER A 314 25.92 -29.99 -28.55
CA SER A 314 27.05 -29.12 -28.93
C SER A 314 28.37 -29.67 -28.37
N GLN A 315 29.48 -29.49 -29.11
CA GLN A 315 30.79 -29.91 -28.62
C GLN A 315 31.31 -28.87 -27.62
N LEU A 316 31.98 -29.32 -26.55
CA LEU A 316 32.56 -28.39 -25.58
C LEU A 316 33.61 -27.47 -26.23
N GLN A 317 34.28 -27.97 -27.27
CA GLN A 317 35.29 -27.25 -28.06
C GLN A 317 34.75 -26.01 -28.77
N ASP A 318 33.46 -26.02 -29.12
CA ASP A 318 32.79 -24.89 -29.81
C ASP A 318 32.77 -23.63 -28.93
N PHE A 319 32.84 -23.83 -27.60
CA PHE A 319 32.84 -22.76 -26.61
C PHE A 319 34.24 -22.33 -26.16
N MET A 320 35.30 -22.97 -26.67
CA MET A 320 36.68 -22.57 -26.39
C MET A 320 37.10 -21.47 -27.39
N PRO A 321 37.51 -20.28 -26.94
CA PRO A 321 37.80 -19.16 -27.84
C PRO A 321 39.12 -19.35 -28.61
N LEU A 322 40.12 -19.99 -28.00
CA LEU A 322 41.46 -20.15 -28.57
C LEU A 322 41.63 -21.52 -29.26
N ALA A 323 42.22 -21.53 -30.46
CA ALA A 323 42.50 -22.77 -31.19
C ALA A 323 43.52 -23.68 -30.47
N SER A 324 44.46 -23.09 -29.73
CA SER A 324 45.41 -23.81 -28.88
C SER A 324 44.70 -24.63 -27.80
N ASP A 325 43.65 -24.06 -27.20
CA ASP A 325 42.92 -24.69 -26.11
C ASP A 325 42.06 -25.84 -26.63
N ARG A 326 41.46 -25.67 -27.83
CA ARG A 326 40.75 -26.74 -28.54
C ARG A 326 41.68 -27.91 -28.84
N PHE A 327 42.86 -27.64 -29.38
CA PHE A 327 43.86 -28.66 -29.69
C PHE A 327 44.36 -29.39 -28.43
N HIS A 328 44.64 -28.65 -27.36
CA HIS A 328 45.06 -29.23 -26.09
C HIS A 328 43.97 -30.11 -25.49
N PHE A 329 42.71 -29.66 -25.50
CA PHE A 329 41.57 -30.44 -25.04
C PHE A 329 41.36 -31.71 -25.87
N GLN A 330 41.50 -31.62 -27.20
CA GLN A 330 41.38 -32.78 -28.09
C GLN A 330 42.50 -33.81 -27.85
N THR A 331 43.72 -33.34 -27.56
CA THR A 331 44.86 -34.21 -27.24
C THR A 331 44.65 -34.93 -25.91
N LEU A 332 44.17 -34.20 -24.89
CA LEU A 332 43.81 -34.80 -23.59
C LEU A 332 42.67 -35.80 -23.70
N GLY A 333 41.63 -35.48 -24.49
CA GLY A 333 40.50 -36.38 -24.74
C GLY A 333 40.90 -37.65 -25.49
N ALA A 334 41.76 -37.54 -26.51
CA ALA A 334 42.26 -38.69 -27.25
C ALA A 334 43.10 -39.63 -26.38
N GLY A 335 43.95 -39.07 -25.50
CA GLY A 335 44.75 -39.87 -24.57
C GLY A 335 43.90 -40.63 -23.55
N LEU A 336 42.87 -39.99 -23.00
CA LEU A 336 41.97 -40.60 -22.02
C LEU A 336 41.03 -41.66 -22.61
N LEU A 337 40.69 -41.57 -23.90
CA LEU A 337 39.85 -42.54 -24.59
C LEU A 337 40.62 -43.76 -25.11
N GLN A 338 41.96 -43.67 -25.22
CA GLN A 338 42.81 -44.78 -25.68
C GLN A 338 43.32 -45.69 -24.55
N ASP A 339 43.23 -45.25 -23.30
CA ASP A 339 43.51 -46.09 -22.14
C ASP A 339 42.33 -47.08 -21.93
N ASP A 340 42.34 -48.18 -22.67
CA ASP A 340 41.39 -49.32 -22.59
C ASP A 340 41.46 -50.10 -21.24
N ALA A 341 42.01 -49.50 -20.19
CA ALA A 341 42.03 -50.12 -18.88
C ALA A 341 40.61 -50.13 -18.28
N GLU A 342 40.08 -51.31 -17.98
CA GLU A 342 38.74 -51.61 -17.44
C GLU A 342 38.38 -50.95 -16.07
N ALA A 343 39.02 -49.84 -15.69
CA ALA A 343 38.89 -49.21 -14.39
C ALA A 343 38.26 -47.81 -14.45
N LEU A 344 36.96 -47.76 -14.16
CA LEU A 344 36.17 -46.61 -13.69
C LEU A 344 36.06 -45.39 -14.65
N PRO A 345 34.94 -44.65 -14.60
CA PRO A 345 34.78 -43.42 -15.38
C PRO A 345 35.86 -42.40 -14.98
N SER A 346 36.84 -42.16 -15.86
CA SER A 346 37.89 -41.18 -15.63
C SER A 346 37.32 -39.76 -15.65
N ALA A 347 37.50 -39.03 -14.55
CA ALA A 347 37.14 -37.62 -14.47
C ALA A 347 38.24 -36.78 -15.14
N MET A 348 37.92 -36.18 -16.29
CA MET A 348 38.82 -35.22 -16.92
C MET A 348 38.68 -33.85 -16.23
N HIS A 349 39.73 -33.40 -15.55
CA HIS A 349 39.80 -32.05 -15.02
C HIS A 349 40.40 -31.11 -16.08
N ALA A 350 39.58 -30.23 -16.64
CA ALA A 350 40.02 -29.24 -17.62
C ALA A 350 39.71 -27.83 -17.13
N THR A 351 40.74 -26.97 -17.10
CA THR A 351 40.58 -25.56 -16.71
C THR A 351 40.40 -24.70 -17.95
N LEU A 352 39.19 -24.17 -18.14
CA LEU A 352 38.90 -23.23 -19.22
C LEU A 352 39.34 -21.82 -18.81
N ARG A 353 40.16 -21.17 -19.64
CA ARG A 353 40.50 -19.76 -19.43
C ARG A 353 39.32 -18.88 -19.89
N GLY A 354 38.97 -17.90 -19.07
CA GLY A 354 37.96 -16.90 -19.43
C GLY A 354 38.40 -16.03 -20.62
N PRO A 355 37.48 -15.29 -21.26
CA PRO A 355 37.82 -14.36 -22.31
C PRO A 355 38.88 -13.36 -21.80
N SER A 356 40.02 -13.28 -22.48
CA SER A 356 40.99 -12.22 -22.24
C SER A 356 40.33 -10.90 -22.63
N ASN A 357 40.27 -9.92 -21.71
CA ASN A 357 39.86 -8.56 -22.02
C ASN A 357 40.87 -7.98 -23.03
N SER A 358 40.58 -8.15 -24.32
CA SER A 358 41.25 -7.49 -25.44
C SER A 358 40.52 -6.20 -25.78
#